data_AF-A0A949MWN2-F1
#
_entry.id   AF-A0A949MWN2-F1
#
_cell.length_a   1.000
_cell.length_b   1.000
_cell.length_c   1.000
_cell.angle_alpha   90.00
_cell.angle_beta   90.00
_cell.angle_gamma   90.00
#
_symmetry.space_group_name_H-M   'P 1'
#
loop_
_entity.id
_entity.type
_entity.pdbx_description
1 polymer ?
#
loop_
_entity_poly.entity_id
_entity_poly.type
_entity_poly.pdbx_seq_one_letter_code
_entity_poly.pdbx_strand_id
1 'polypeptide(L)'
;MFDVAQLAKGAKVQIDRDRDSNLTEFGKATLKDRYLLPGESFQDLFARVAMYYGDDSAHAQRLYDYMSKLWFMPATPVLSNGGTDRGLPISCFLNECDDSLNGIVDLWNENVWLASRGGGIGSYWGNLRSIGEKVGRNGKTSGIIPFIRVQDSLTLAISQGSLRRGSAAVYLPVSHPEIEEFVELRRPTGGDPNRKALNLHHGILIPDAFMRAVEKDEEWALTSPKDGSVIERVSARSLWIRILTARIETGEPYLVFIDHVNRVIPEHHKLAGLNVKMSNLCSEITLPTGKDHHGQERSAVCCLSSLNLEKFDEWEDQQNFVEDIMRFLDNVLEDFIRRAPDSMMRAKYAAMRERSVGMGVMGFHSFLQGRRIPLESVMAKVWNKRMFKHIKTKADLASVKLAHERGPCPDAKEYGIMERFSNKIAIAPTASISIITGGASPGIEPNSANAYTHKTLCGSHAV
;
A
#
# COMPACT_ATOMS: atom_id res chain seq x y z
N MET A 1 33.62 -5.55 -20.06
CA MET A 1 34.52 -5.11 -18.97
C MET A 1 33.59 -4.62 -17.86
N PHE A 2 33.50 -5.32 -16.73
CA PHE A 2 32.55 -4.95 -15.67
C PHE A 2 33.04 -3.69 -14.96
N ASP A 3 32.19 -2.66 -14.91
CA ASP A 3 32.47 -1.48 -14.08
C ASP A 3 32.20 -1.85 -12.62
N VAL A 4 33.14 -1.55 -11.73
CA VAL A 4 32.94 -1.74 -10.29
C VAL A 4 32.38 -0.46 -9.70
N ALA A 5 31.26 -0.55 -9.00
CA ALA A 5 30.71 0.53 -8.19
C ALA A 5 30.84 0.23 -6.70
N GLN A 6 31.07 1.28 -5.91
CA GLN A 6 31.08 1.25 -4.46
C GLN A 6 30.66 2.62 -3.91
N LEU A 7 29.75 2.64 -2.93
CA LEU A 7 29.42 3.88 -2.19
C LEU A 7 30.55 4.21 -1.19
N ALA A 8 30.69 5.50 -0.82
CA ALA A 8 31.74 5.97 0.11
C ALA A 8 31.80 5.18 1.44
N LYS A 9 30.65 4.61 1.85
CA LYS A 9 30.54 3.50 2.80
C LYS A 9 29.48 2.55 2.23
N GLY A 10 29.84 1.32 1.84
CA GLY A 10 28.86 0.38 1.33
C GLY A 10 29.44 -0.85 0.65
N ALA A 11 28.54 -1.77 0.32
CA ALA A 11 28.79 -2.96 -0.46
C ALA A 11 29.33 -2.62 -1.87
N LYS A 12 30.12 -3.53 -2.45
CA LYS A 12 30.68 -3.41 -3.80
C LYS A 12 29.87 -4.26 -4.76
N VAL A 13 29.53 -3.70 -5.93
CA VAL A 13 28.79 -4.39 -7.00
C VAL A 13 29.55 -4.27 -8.33
N GLN A 14 29.56 -5.35 -9.09
CA GLN A 14 30.00 -5.40 -10.48
C GLN A 14 28.81 -5.11 -11.39
N ILE A 15 28.94 -4.06 -12.19
CA ILE A 15 27.92 -3.56 -13.11
C ILE A 15 28.13 -4.17 -14.49
N ASP A 16 27.04 -4.70 -15.03
CA ASP A 16 26.92 -5.23 -16.39
C ASP A 16 26.04 -4.29 -17.22
N ARG A 17 26.70 -3.41 -18.00
CA ARG A 17 26.01 -2.38 -18.80
C ARG A 17 25.22 -2.95 -19.97
N ASP A 18 25.53 -4.17 -20.42
CA ASP A 18 24.82 -4.79 -21.54
C ASP A 18 23.36 -5.09 -21.19
N ARG A 19 23.02 -5.14 -19.89
CA ARG A 19 21.65 -5.33 -19.38
C ARG A 19 20.72 -4.14 -19.59
N ASP A 20 21.22 -3.00 -20.07
CA ASP A 20 20.35 -1.93 -20.58
C ASP A 20 19.48 -2.40 -21.76
N SER A 21 19.91 -3.46 -22.46
CA SER A 21 19.13 -4.12 -23.52
C SER A 21 17.88 -4.85 -23.00
N ASN A 22 17.81 -5.19 -21.71
CA ASN A 22 16.62 -5.79 -21.11
C ASN A 22 15.47 -4.77 -20.96
N LEU A 23 15.78 -3.47 -20.91
CA LEU A 23 14.80 -2.41 -20.73
C LEU A 23 14.16 -2.03 -22.07
N THR A 24 12.83 -1.95 -22.09
CA THR A 24 12.09 -1.38 -23.23
C THR A 24 12.35 0.12 -23.34
N GLU A 25 12.12 0.71 -24.51
CA GLU A 25 12.24 2.17 -24.70
C GLU A 25 11.29 2.95 -23.76
N PHE A 26 10.10 2.41 -23.50
CA PHE A 26 9.17 3.01 -22.53
C PHE A 26 9.67 2.88 -21.08
N GLY A 27 10.26 1.74 -20.71
CA GLY A 27 10.95 1.56 -19.42
C GLY A 27 12.09 2.56 -19.24
N LYS A 28 12.95 2.72 -20.26
CA LYS A 28 14.05 3.69 -20.29
C LYS A 28 13.56 5.14 -20.16
N ALA A 29 12.52 5.51 -20.89
CA ALA A 29 11.90 6.84 -20.80
C ALA A 29 11.36 7.10 -19.38
N THR A 30 10.68 6.11 -18.79
CA THR A 30 10.15 6.19 -17.42
C THR A 30 11.25 6.36 -16.37
N LEU A 31 12.36 5.62 -16.50
CA LEU A 31 13.52 5.75 -15.62
C LEU A 31 14.16 7.14 -15.72
N LYS A 32 14.39 7.64 -16.94
CA LYS A 32 14.97 8.96 -17.20
C LYS A 32 14.14 10.11 -16.63
N ASP A 33 12.81 10.02 -16.71
CA ASP A 33 11.91 11.09 -16.27
C ASP A 33 11.91 11.28 -14.74
N ARG A 34 11.98 10.18 -13.95
CA ARG A 34 11.66 10.26 -12.50
C ARG A 34 12.66 9.60 -11.54
N TYR A 35 13.47 8.68 -12.03
CA TYR A 35 14.25 7.79 -11.15
C TYR A 35 15.74 8.12 -11.14
N LEU A 36 16.31 8.46 -12.30
CA LEU A 36 17.74 8.72 -12.41
C LEU A 36 18.11 10.04 -11.71
N LEU A 37 19.24 10.01 -11.00
CA LEU A 37 19.92 11.22 -10.54
C LEU A 37 20.72 11.86 -11.70
N PRO A 38 21.11 13.14 -11.58
CA PRO A 38 22.00 13.77 -12.56
C PRO A 38 23.29 12.96 -12.76
N GLY A 39 23.55 12.55 -14.00
CA GLY A 39 24.74 11.75 -14.36
C GLY A 39 24.64 10.25 -14.08
N GLU A 40 23.50 9.76 -13.57
CA GLU A 40 23.28 8.33 -13.30
C GLU A 40 22.73 7.60 -14.53
N SER A 41 23.28 6.43 -14.88
CA SER A 41 22.71 5.53 -15.89
C SER A 41 21.73 4.50 -15.27
N PHE A 42 21.04 3.72 -16.10
CA PHE A 42 20.06 2.74 -15.62
C PHE A 42 20.66 1.67 -14.71
N GLN A 43 21.82 1.12 -15.08
CA GLN A 43 22.49 0.15 -14.22
C GLN A 43 23.08 0.79 -12.96
N ASP A 44 23.53 2.04 -13.03
CA ASP A 44 24.06 2.75 -11.85
C ASP A 44 22.94 2.94 -10.80
N LEU A 45 21.71 3.24 -11.23
CA LEU A 45 20.52 3.28 -10.36
C LEU A 45 20.30 1.94 -9.64
N PHE A 46 20.28 0.82 -10.38
CA PHE A 46 20.10 -0.50 -9.79
C PHE A 46 21.24 -0.86 -8.84
N ALA A 47 22.49 -0.54 -9.21
CA ALA A 47 23.65 -0.76 -8.37
C ALA A 47 23.60 0.09 -7.09
N ARG A 48 23.24 1.38 -7.17
CA ARG A 48 23.08 2.25 -5.99
C ARG A 48 22.12 1.66 -4.98
N VAL A 49 20.92 1.29 -5.43
CA VAL A 49 19.89 0.74 -4.55
C VAL A 49 20.32 -0.59 -3.95
N ALA A 50 20.96 -1.46 -4.74
CA ALA A 50 21.49 -2.74 -4.27
C ALA A 50 22.62 -2.58 -3.25
N MET A 51 23.57 -1.67 -3.50
CA MET A 51 24.68 -1.39 -2.59
C MET A 51 24.23 -0.77 -1.27
N TYR A 52 23.17 0.04 -1.30
CA TYR A 52 22.66 0.74 -0.11
C TYR A 52 21.85 -0.18 0.80
N TYR A 53 21.04 -1.08 0.22
CA TYR A 53 20.15 -1.97 0.97
C TYR A 53 20.64 -3.43 1.04
N GLY A 54 21.80 -3.75 0.50
CA GLY A 54 22.46 -5.05 0.69
C GLY A 54 23.12 -5.15 2.08
N ASP A 55 23.16 -6.36 2.64
CA ASP A 55 23.82 -6.62 3.94
C ASP A 55 25.35 -6.57 3.79
N ASP A 56 25.83 -7.06 2.66
CA ASP A 56 27.23 -7.14 2.27
C ASP A 56 27.34 -7.12 0.73
N SER A 57 28.56 -7.17 0.21
CA SER A 57 28.83 -7.17 -1.24
C SER A 57 28.21 -8.37 -1.97
N ALA A 58 28.10 -9.54 -1.34
CA ALA A 58 27.52 -10.71 -1.99
C ALA A 58 25.99 -10.59 -2.09
N HIS A 59 25.32 -10.12 -1.03
CA HIS A 59 23.90 -9.84 -1.05
C HIS A 59 23.58 -8.69 -2.03
N ALA A 60 24.35 -7.60 -1.99
CA ALA A 60 24.18 -6.49 -2.93
C ALA A 60 24.36 -6.92 -4.39
N GLN A 61 25.35 -7.77 -4.69
CA GLN A 61 25.53 -8.28 -6.05
C GLN A 61 24.29 -9.07 -6.52
N ARG A 62 23.74 -9.95 -5.67
CA ARG A 62 22.53 -10.71 -6.00
C ARG A 62 21.34 -9.78 -6.23
N LEU A 63 21.13 -8.77 -5.37
CA LEU A 63 20.07 -7.78 -5.55
C LEU A 63 20.21 -6.99 -6.86
N TYR A 64 21.43 -6.56 -7.20
CA TYR A 64 21.72 -5.92 -8.48
C TYR A 64 21.40 -6.85 -9.65
N ASP A 65 21.81 -8.12 -9.57
CA ASP A 65 21.52 -9.10 -10.62
C ASP A 65 20.02 -9.32 -10.78
N TYR A 66 19.27 -9.40 -9.69
CA TYR A 66 17.82 -9.58 -9.72
C TYR A 66 17.10 -8.36 -10.33
N MET A 67 17.50 -7.13 -9.99
CA MET A 67 16.91 -5.91 -10.58
C MET A 67 17.28 -5.77 -12.05
N SER A 68 18.55 -5.94 -12.42
CA SER A 68 19.02 -5.76 -13.80
C SER A 68 18.58 -6.87 -14.76
N LYS A 69 18.24 -8.06 -14.25
CA LYS A 69 17.54 -9.13 -14.99
C LYS A 69 16.02 -8.98 -14.98
N LEU A 70 15.49 -7.94 -14.32
CA LEU A 70 14.06 -7.65 -14.18
C LEU A 70 13.26 -8.77 -13.47
N TRP A 71 13.90 -9.54 -12.60
CA TRP A 71 13.26 -10.59 -11.79
C TRP A 71 12.42 -10.02 -10.65
N PHE A 72 12.80 -8.85 -10.15
CA PHE A 72 11.98 -8.06 -9.23
C PHE A 72 12.28 -6.58 -9.43
N MET A 73 11.39 -5.73 -8.92
CA MET A 73 11.65 -4.30 -8.81
C MET A 73 11.10 -3.78 -7.48
N PRO A 74 11.88 -2.98 -6.73
CA PRO A 74 11.37 -2.33 -5.54
C PRO A 74 10.39 -1.21 -5.92
N ALA A 75 9.50 -0.83 -5.00
CA ALA A 75 8.51 0.22 -5.27
C ALA A 75 9.16 1.57 -5.60
N THR A 76 8.39 2.45 -6.24
CA THR A 76 8.90 3.73 -6.75
C THR A 76 9.70 4.54 -5.72
N PRO A 77 9.24 4.75 -4.46
CA PRO A 77 10.00 5.50 -3.47
C PRO A 77 11.33 4.84 -3.09
N VAL A 78 11.37 3.50 -3.03
CA VAL A 78 12.58 2.75 -2.70
C VAL A 78 13.61 2.89 -3.83
N LEU A 79 13.19 2.66 -5.08
CA LEU A 79 14.05 2.78 -6.26
C LEU A 79 14.57 4.20 -6.43
N SER A 80 13.68 5.18 -6.26
CA SER A 80 13.96 6.60 -6.39
C SER A 80 14.90 7.15 -5.31
N ASN A 81 14.66 6.80 -4.05
CA ASN A 81 15.27 7.49 -2.91
C ASN A 81 16.37 6.67 -2.23
N GLY A 82 16.50 5.37 -2.50
CA GLY A 82 17.48 4.50 -1.85
C GLY A 82 18.92 4.96 -2.06
N GLY A 83 19.66 5.23 -0.98
CA GLY A 83 21.02 5.78 -1.07
C GLY A 83 21.09 7.25 -1.48
N THR A 84 20.01 8.02 -1.25
CA THR A 84 19.94 9.46 -1.54
C THR A 84 19.31 10.22 -0.38
N ASP A 85 19.48 11.55 -0.37
CA ASP A 85 18.81 12.46 0.57
C ASP A 85 17.50 13.06 0.02
N ARG A 86 16.99 12.55 -1.11
CA ARG A 86 15.82 13.10 -1.82
C ARG A 86 14.50 12.90 -1.07
N GLY A 87 14.36 11.78 -0.36
CA GLY A 87 13.10 11.41 0.28
C GLY A 87 13.17 10.12 1.11
N LEU A 88 12.01 9.68 1.59
CA LEU A 88 11.85 8.46 2.38
C LEU A 88 11.46 7.27 1.48
N PRO A 89 11.76 6.03 1.86
CA PRO A 89 11.55 4.86 0.99
C PRO A 89 10.21 4.16 1.25
N ILE A 90 9.16 4.91 1.63
CA ILE A 90 7.83 4.39 1.97
C ILE A 90 6.79 4.84 0.95
N SER A 91 5.90 3.93 0.56
CA SER A 91 4.91 4.16 -0.51
C SER A 91 3.59 4.73 -0.01
N CYS A 92 3.09 4.23 1.11
CA CYS A 92 1.82 4.67 1.68
C CYS A 92 1.87 4.69 3.20
N PHE A 93 0.97 5.47 3.78
CA PHE A 93 0.74 5.57 5.22
C PHE A 93 -0.74 5.39 5.51
N LEU A 94 -1.04 4.82 6.67
CA LEU A 94 -2.40 4.67 7.18
C LEU A 94 -2.48 5.31 8.56
N ASN A 95 -3.45 6.18 8.79
CA ASN A 95 -3.70 6.80 10.08
C ASN A 95 -5.19 6.94 10.39
N GLU A 96 -5.51 7.21 11.64
CA GLU A 96 -6.88 7.45 12.05
C GLU A 96 -6.99 8.67 12.95
N CYS A 97 -8.22 9.15 13.12
CA CYS A 97 -8.52 10.31 13.93
C CYS A 97 -9.36 9.92 15.14
N ASP A 98 -9.12 10.57 16.27
CA ASP A 98 -9.99 10.51 17.43
C ASP A 98 -11.17 11.47 17.31
N ASP A 99 -12.25 11.22 18.04
CA ASP A 99 -13.46 12.07 18.05
C ASP A 99 -13.27 13.39 18.83
N SER A 100 -12.35 14.23 18.36
CA SER A 100 -12.06 15.56 18.91
C SER A 100 -11.52 16.51 17.85
N LEU A 101 -11.67 17.82 18.05
CA LEU A 101 -11.10 18.82 17.13
C LEU A 101 -9.57 18.73 17.05
N ASN A 102 -8.90 18.47 18.18
CA ASN A 102 -7.44 18.26 18.18
C ASN A 102 -7.07 17.04 17.35
N GLY A 103 -7.77 15.91 17.53
CA GLY A 103 -7.55 14.71 16.72
C GLY A 103 -7.69 14.98 15.21
N ILE A 104 -8.70 15.76 14.80
CA ILE A 104 -8.93 16.12 13.40
C ILE A 104 -7.79 16.98 12.85
N VAL A 105 -7.40 18.02 13.60
CA VAL A 105 -6.31 18.91 13.21
C VAL A 105 -4.98 18.15 13.16
N ASP A 106 -4.73 17.26 14.12
CA ASP A 106 -3.54 16.42 14.16
C ASP A 106 -3.49 15.45 12.98
N LEU A 107 -4.62 14.82 12.62
CA LEU A 107 -4.72 13.98 11.43
C LEU A 107 -4.37 14.76 10.16
N TRP A 108 -4.93 15.97 10.00
CA TRP A 108 -4.62 16.81 8.84
C TRP A 108 -3.15 17.21 8.79
N ASN A 109 -2.58 17.64 9.92
CA ASN A 109 -1.17 17.99 10.02
C ASN A 109 -0.26 16.80 9.69
N GLU A 110 -0.56 15.63 10.24
CA GLU A 110 0.16 14.40 9.95
C GLU A 110 0.08 14.06 8.46
N ASN A 111 -1.12 14.10 7.86
CA ASN A 111 -1.32 13.89 6.43
C ASN A 111 -0.49 14.84 5.56
N VAL A 112 -0.36 16.12 5.97
CA VAL A 112 0.46 17.10 5.26
C VAL A 112 1.92 16.65 5.22
N TRP A 113 2.47 16.27 6.37
CA TRP A 113 3.86 15.84 6.47
C TRP A 113 4.13 14.54 5.73
N LEU A 114 3.26 13.54 5.89
CA LEU A 114 3.36 12.24 5.24
C LEU A 114 3.29 12.37 3.70
N ALA A 115 2.32 13.13 3.19
CA ALA A 115 2.14 13.35 1.76
C ALA A 115 3.32 14.14 1.16
N SER A 116 3.85 15.15 1.86
CA SER A 116 4.99 15.95 1.38
C SER A 116 6.24 15.11 1.09
N ARG A 117 6.39 13.96 1.77
CA ARG A 117 7.51 13.02 1.59
C ARG A 117 7.22 11.90 0.58
N GLY A 118 6.14 12.02 -0.19
CA GLY A 118 5.85 11.16 -1.34
C GLY A 118 4.93 9.98 -1.06
N GLY A 119 4.36 9.88 0.15
CA GLY A 119 3.45 8.78 0.50
C GLY A 119 2.00 9.02 0.09
N GLY A 120 1.33 7.99 -0.43
CA GLY A 120 -0.14 7.93 -0.50
C GLY A 120 -0.74 7.76 0.90
N ILE A 121 -1.95 8.27 1.11
CA ILE A 121 -2.59 8.28 2.45
C ILE A 121 -3.85 7.41 2.45
N GLY A 122 -4.04 6.61 3.50
CA GLY A 122 -5.33 6.05 3.88
C GLY A 122 -5.73 6.60 5.26
N SER A 123 -6.90 7.22 5.39
CA SER A 123 -7.37 7.75 6.68
C SER A 123 -8.70 7.12 7.10
N TYR A 124 -8.78 6.63 8.33
CA TYR A 124 -10.02 6.11 8.90
C TYR A 124 -10.80 7.22 9.61
N TRP A 125 -12.06 7.40 9.22
CA TRP A 125 -12.94 8.45 9.72
C TRP A 125 -14.10 7.91 10.58
N GLY A 126 -14.18 6.59 10.78
CA GLY A 126 -15.29 5.96 11.48
C GLY A 126 -15.30 6.11 13.00
N ASN A 127 -14.30 6.75 13.61
CA ASN A 127 -14.32 7.05 15.05
C ASN A 127 -15.12 8.31 15.38
N LEU A 128 -15.31 9.22 14.42
CA LEU A 128 -15.91 10.53 14.67
C LEU A 128 -17.42 10.45 14.74
N ARG A 129 -18.03 11.25 15.62
CA ARG A 129 -19.48 11.32 15.74
C ARG A 129 -20.13 11.94 14.49
N SER A 130 -21.32 11.48 14.18
CA SER A 130 -22.10 11.87 13.00
C SER A 130 -22.85 13.20 13.17
N ILE A 131 -23.31 13.75 12.04
CA ILE A 131 -24.07 15.00 11.99
C ILE A 131 -25.23 15.05 13.01
N GLY A 132 -25.37 16.20 13.68
CA GLY A 132 -26.45 16.43 14.64
C GLY A 132 -26.18 15.89 16.06
N GLU A 133 -25.14 15.07 16.25
CA GLU A 133 -24.73 14.63 17.59
C GLU A 133 -24.13 15.79 18.42
N LYS A 134 -24.32 15.73 19.74
CA LYS A 134 -23.98 16.83 20.65
C LYS A 134 -22.47 17.11 20.72
N VAL A 135 -22.10 18.39 20.71
CA VAL A 135 -20.74 18.91 20.92
C VAL A 135 -20.75 20.00 22.00
N GLY A 136 -19.87 19.89 23.00
CA GLY A 136 -19.84 20.80 24.14
C GLY A 136 -21.17 20.79 24.91
N ARG A 137 -21.59 21.95 25.46
CA ARG A 137 -22.84 22.07 26.21
C ARG A 137 -24.07 22.21 25.32
N ASN A 138 -23.99 23.01 24.25
CA ASN A 138 -25.16 23.40 23.44
C ASN A 138 -24.97 23.20 21.93
N GLY A 139 -23.82 22.71 21.46
CA GLY A 139 -23.52 22.57 20.03
C GLY A 139 -23.97 21.22 19.46
N LYS A 140 -24.10 21.17 18.13
CA LYS A 140 -24.22 19.93 17.34
C LYS A 140 -23.12 19.94 16.27
N THR A 141 -22.56 18.77 15.96
CA THR A 141 -21.56 18.66 14.88
C THR A 141 -22.21 18.78 13.49
N SER A 142 -21.44 19.26 12.51
CA SER A 142 -21.80 19.30 11.09
C SER A 142 -21.53 17.97 10.36
N GLY A 143 -21.06 16.96 11.09
CA GLY A 143 -20.70 15.64 10.58
C GLY A 143 -19.28 15.55 10.03
N ILE A 144 -18.91 14.38 9.53
CA ILE A 144 -17.55 14.08 9.02
C ILE A 144 -17.31 14.65 7.61
N ILE A 145 -18.35 14.77 6.79
CA ILE A 145 -18.21 15.13 5.38
C ILE A 145 -17.54 16.51 5.16
N PRO A 146 -17.88 17.58 5.91
CA PRO A 146 -17.17 18.85 5.81
C PRO A 146 -15.68 18.76 6.19
N PHE A 147 -15.32 17.90 7.15
CA PHE A 147 -13.93 17.70 7.53
C PHE A 147 -13.14 16.94 6.45
N ILE A 148 -13.77 15.94 5.82
CA ILE A 148 -13.23 15.23 4.66
C ILE A 148 -13.03 16.20 3.47
N ARG A 149 -13.94 17.17 3.26
CA ARG A 149 -13.77 18.22 2.24
C ARG A 149 -12.51 19.07 2.45
N VAL A 150 -12.15 19.35 3.70
CA VAL A 150 -10.89 20.04 4.03
C VAL A 150 -9.70 19.15 3.66
N GLN A 151 -9.74 17.85 4.00
CA GLN A 151 -8.70 16.89 3.60
C GLN A 151 -8.55 16.80 2.07
N ASP A 152 -9.65 16.87 1.31
CA ASP A 152 -9.63 16.92 -0.16
C ASP A 152 -8.81 18.11 -0.67
N SER A 153 -9.04 19.28 -0.07
CA SER A 153 -8.34 20.51 -0.44
C SER A 153 -6.86 20.49 -0.03
N LEU A 154 -6.54 19.88 1.12
CA LEU A 154 -5.15 19.67 1.55
C LEU A 154 -4.40 18.73 0.60
N THR A 155 -5.06 17.64 0.18
CA THR A 155 -4.48 16.66 -0.74
C THR A 155 -4.14 17.29 -2.09
N LEU A 156 -4.96 18.24 -2.55
CA LEU A 156 -4.68 19.06 -3.75
C LEU A 156 -3.50 19.99 -3.60
N ALA A 157 -3.39 20.64 -2.43
CA ALA A 157 -2.37 21.66 -2.19
C ALA A 157 -0.95 21.07 -2.12
N ILE A 158 -0.83 19.77 -1.86
CA ILE A 158 0.45 19.10 -1.63
C ILE A 158 0.90 18.33 -2.88
N SER A 159 2.14 18.58 -3.30
CA SER A 159 2.85 17.74 -4.26
C SER A 159 3.63 16.65 -3.52
N GLN A 160 3.33 15.38 -3.81
CA GLN A 160 4.05 14.22 -3.30
C GLN A 160 5.51 14.23 -3.76
N GLY A 161 6.42 14.60 -2.86
CA GLY A 161 7.86 14.63 -3.11
C GLY A 161 8.26 15.47 -4.32
N SER A 162 7.47 16.51 -4.64
CA SER A 162 7.63 17.37 -5.84
C SER A 162 7.51 16.66 -7.19
N LEU A 163 7.07 15.39 -7.23
CA LEU A 163 7.04 14.57 -8.45
C LEU A 163 5.62 14.26 -8.94
N ARG A 164 4.63 14.17 -8.04
CA ARG A 164 3.24 13.78 -8.37
C ARG A 164 2.25 14.52 -7.50
N ARG A 165 1.00 14.65 -7.97
CA ARG A 165 -0.10 15.19 -7.17
C ARG A 165 -0.40 14.25 -5.99
N GLY A 166 -0.66 14.81 -4.81
CA GLY A 166 -1.11 14.03 -3.64
C GLY A 166 -2.35 13.20 -3.94
N SER A 167 -2.40 12.00 -3.36
CA SER A 167 -3.56 11.12 -3.44
C SER A 167 -3.80 10.47 -2.08
N ALA A 168 -5.07 10.45 -1.69
CA ALA A 168 -5.52 9.94 -0.40
C ALA A 168 -6.85 9.21 -0.55
N ALA A 169 -7.04 8.17 0.25
CA ALA A 169 -8.30 7.46 0.43
C ALA A 169 -8.83 7.67 1.85
N VAL A 170 -10.15 7.82 1.97
CA VAL A 170 -10.83 7.86 3.28
C VAL A 170 -11.71 6.62 3.45
N TYR A 171 -11.80 6.10 4.67
CA TYR A 171 -12.54 4.88 4.97
C TYR A 171 -13.61 5.09 6.04
N LEU A 172 -14.78 4.47 5.81
CA LEU A 172 -15.93 4.55 6.71
C LEU A 172 -16.62 3.19 6.88
N PRO A 173 -17.02 2.79 8.11
CA PRO A 173 -17.81 1.59 8.29
C PRO A 173 -19.23 1.78 7.76
N VAL A 174 -19.81 0.73 7.19
CA VAL A 174 -21.16 0.75 6.60
C VAL A 174 -22.27 1.04 7.62
N SER A 175 -21.99 0.92 8.92
CA SER A 175 -22.89 1.29 10.02
C SER A 175 -22.80 2.77 10.44
N HIS A 176 -21.93 3.57 9.83
CA HIS A 176 -21.82 4.98 10.18
C HIS A 176 -23.08 5.75 9.73
N PRO A 177 -23.66 6.67 10.54
CA PRO A 177 -24.89 7.39 10.17
C PRO A 177 -24.79 8.24 8.91
N GLU A 178 -23.60 8.72 8.57
CA GLU A 178 -23.35 9.46 7.32
C GLU A 178 -23.00 8.57 6.10
N ILE A 179 -23.19 7.24 6.19
CA ILE A 179 -22.78 6.30 5.11
C ILE A 179 -23.44 6.60 3.77
N GLU A 180 -24.72 6.97 3.78
CA GLU A 180 -25.47 7.25 2.55
C GLU A 180 -24.93 8.47 1.80
N GLU A 181 -24.51 9.50 2.52
CA GLU A 181 -23.87 10.67 1.92
C GLU A 181 -22.42 10.41 1.54
N PHE A 182 -21.71 9.61 2.33
CA PHE A 182 -20.35 9.20 2.05
C PHE A 182 -20.22 8.42 0.72
N VAL A 183 -21.20 7.58 0.38
CA VAL A 183 -21.30 6.90 -0.92
C VAL A 183 -21.38 7.89 -2.09
N GLU A 184 -21.97 9.06 -1.86
CA GLU A 184 -22.19 10.10 -2.87
C GLU A 184 -21.03 11.09 -2.99
N LEU A 185 -20.00 10.96 -2.15
CA LEU A 185 -18.93 11.94 -1.96
C LEU A 185 -18.22 12.33 -3.26
N ARG A 186 -18.08 11.37 -4.17
CA ARG A 186 -17.41 11.53 -5.47
C ARG A 186 -18.35 11.73 -6.66
N ARG A 187 -19.66 11.68 -6.47
CA ARG A 187 -20.60 11.97 -7.57
C ARG A 187 -20.57 13.47 -7.87
N PRO A 188 -20.20 13.88 -9.10
CA PRO A 188 -20.05 15.30 -9.45
C PRO A 188 -21.39 16.05 -9.49
N THR A 189 -22.49 15.33 -9.70
CA THR A 189 -23.84 15.88 -9.75
C THR A 189 -24.65 15.46 -8.52
N GLY A 190 -25.65 16.28 -8.17
CA GLY A 190 -26.56 16.05 -7.05
C GLY A 190 -25.97 16.41 -5.68
N GLY A 191 -26.85 16.71 -4.72
CA GLY A 191 -26.47 17.10 -3.36
C GLY A 191 -25.85 18.51 -3.25
N ASP A 192 -25.28 18.81 -2.08
CA ASP A 192 -24.58 20.07 -1.82
C ASP A 192 -23.12 19.98 -2.33
N PRO A 193 -22.68 20.86 -3.25
CA PRO A 193 -21.29 20.92 -3.71
C PRO A 193 -20.25 21.07 -2.58
N ASN A 194 -20.61 21.67 -1.46
CA ASN A 194 -19.74 21.82 -0.29
C ASN A 194 -19.53 20.52 0.48
N ARG A 195 -20.33 19.48 0.19
CA ARG A 195 -20.29 18.17 0.81
C ARG A 195 -19.81 17.09 -0.17
N LYS A 196 -19.00 17.49 -1.15
CA LYS A 196 -18.37 16.62 -2.18
C LYS A 196 -16.85 16.69 -2.12
N ALA A 197 -16.16 15.56 -2.25
CA ALA A 197 -14.70 15.49 -2.28
C ALA A 197 -14.24 14.69 -3.50
N LEU A 198 -14.18 15.36 -4.66
CA LEU A 198 -13.94 14.72 -5.96
C LEU A 198 -12.46 14.31 -6.18
N ASN A 199 -11.53 14.75 -5.33
CA ASN A 199 -10.10 14.52 -5.46
C ASN A 199 -9.57 13.47 -4.47
N LEU A 200 -10.40 13.02 -3.54
CA LEU A 200 -10.14 11.89 -2.67
C LEU A 200 -10.69 10.61 -3.28
N HIS A 201 -10.08 9.49 -2.88
CA HIS A 201 -10.66 8.17 -3.02
C HIS A 201 -11.44 7.82 -1.76
N HIS A 202 -12.38 6.88 -1.84
CA HIS A 202 -13.14 6.46 -0.65
C HIS A 202 -13.46 4.98 -0.65
N GLY A 203 -13.48 4.38 0.53
CA GLY A 203 -13.75 2.95 0.75
C GLY A 203 -14.72 2.69 1.90
N ILE A 204 -15.54 1.65 1.74
CA ILE A 204 -16.51 1.21 2.74
C ILE A 204 -16.05 -0.09 3.36
N LEU A 205 -16.17 -0.15 4.69
CA LEU A 205 -15.81 -1.32 5.48
C LEU A 205 -17.07 -2.11 5.78
N ILE A 206 -17.09 -3.34 5.28
CA ILE A 206 -18.26 -4.19 5.22
C ILE A 206 -18.05 -5.38 6.17
N PRO A 207 -18.78 -5.45 7.29
CA PRO A 207 -18.80 -6.64 8.13
C PRO A 207 -19.66 -7.73 7.46
N ASP A 208 -19.39 -8.99 7.81
CA ASP A 208 -20.17 -10.13 7.31
C ASP A 208 -21.64 -10.02 7.73
N ALA A 209 -21.92 -9.36 8.88
CA ALA A 209 -23.27 -9.11 9.37
C ALA A 209 -24.10 -8.25 8.40
N PHE A 210 -23.49 -7.25 7.75
CA PHE A 210 -24.19 -6.43 6.77
C PHE A 210 -24.57 -7.26 5.54
N MET A 211 -23.66 -8.10 5.03
CA MET A 211 -23.96 -8.95 3.88
C MET A 211 -25.06 -9.97 4.19
N ARG A 212 -25.12 -10.51 5.40
CA ARG A 212 -26.25 -11.35 5.85
C ARG A 212 -27.56 -10.57 5.90
N ALA A 213 -27.55 -9.32 6.36
CA ALA A 213 -28.74 -8.45 6.36
C ALA A 213 -29.20 -8.14 4.93
N VAL A 214 -28.27 -7.88 4.00
CA VAL A 214 -28.56 -7.69 2.56
C VAL A 214 -29.23 -8.92 1.97
N GLU A 215 -28.68 -10.12 2.24
CA GLU A 215 -29.23 -11.38 1.73
C GLU A 215 -30.68 -11.59 2.19
N LYS A 216 -30.94 -11.34 3.49
CA LYS A 216 -32.24 -11.55 4.14
C LYS A 216 -33.24 -10.40 3.99
N ASP A 217 -32.87 -9.32 3.32
CA ASP A 217 -33.68 -8.10 3.23
C ASP A 217 -34.01 -7.45 4.59
N GLU A 218 -33.07 -7.50 5.53
CA GLU A 218 -33.25 -6.95 6.88
C GLU A 218 -32.92 -5.45 6.94
N GLU A 219 -33.40 -4.79 8.00
CA GLU A 219 -32.95 -3.45 8.35
C GLU A 219 -31.53 -3.47 8.95
N TRP A 220 -30.74 -2.50 8.54
CA TRP A 220 -29.40 -2.23 9.04
C TRP A 220 -29.41 -1.02 9.98
N ALA A 221 -28.86 -1.19 11.17
CA ALA A 221 -28.75 -0.10 12.14
C ALA A 221 -27.54 0.78 11.83
N LEU A 222 -27.78 2.09 11.70
CA LEU A 222 -26.76 3.11 11.69
C LEU A 222 -26.50 3.56 13.13
N THR A 223 -25.27 3.40 13.60
CA THR A 223 -24.91 3.52 15.01
C THR A 223 -23.93 4.66 15.24
N SER A 224 -24.16 5.47 16.29
CA SER A 224 -23.20 6.51 16.69
C SER A 224 -21.85 5.87 17.04
N PRO A 225 -20.73 6.33 16.44
CA PRO A 225 -19.40 5.91 16.85
C PRO A 225 -19.04 6.27 18.29
N LYS A 226 -19.72 7.26 18.87
CA LYS A 226 -19.41 7.79 20.19
C LYS A 226 -19.89 6.90 21.33
N ASP A 227 -21.11 6.37 21.22
CA ASP A 227 -21.74 5.60 22.29
C ASP A 227 -22.43 4.30 21.84
N GLY A 228 -22.40 4.00 20.54
CA GLY A 228 -23.00 2.78 19.96
C GLY A 228 -24.53 2.81 19.87
N SER A 229 -25.18 3.93 20.21
CA SER A 229 -26.63 4.05 20.11
C SER A 229 -27.08 3.99 18.64
N VAL A 230 -28.25 3.37 18.40
CA VAL A 230 -28.87 3.36 17.07
C VAL A 230 -29.46 4.74 16.78
N ILE A 231 -28.94 5.40 15.76
CA ILE A 231 -29.41 6.71 15.30
C ILE A 231 -30.56 6.53 14.32
N GLU A 232 -30.40 5.59 13.38
CA GLU A 232 -31.36 5.32 12.31
C GLU A 232 -31.30 3.85 11.89
N ARG A 233 -32.36 3.36 11.25
CA ARG A 233 -32.38 2.05 10.58
C ARG A 233 -32.73 2.26 9.12
N VAL A 234 -31.98 1.59 8.24
CA VAL A 234 -32.17 1.66 6.78
C VAL A 234 -32.31 0.25 6.21
N SER A 235 -32.97 0.07 5.06
CA SER A 235 -32.94 -1.24 4.39
C SER A 235 -31.52 -1.57 3.96
N ALA A 236 -30.98 -2.71 4.41
CA ALA A 236 -29.64 -3.16 4.06
C ALA A 236 -29.51 -3.35 2.54
N ARG A 237 -30.54 -3.93 1.91
CA ARG A 237 -30.58 -4.16 0.46
C ARG A 237 -30.60 -2.86 -0.32
N SER A 238 -31.41 -1.88 0.09
CA SER A 238 -31.43 -0.55 -0.56
C SER A 238 -30.09 0.17 -0.45
N LEU A 239 -29.46 0.14 0.73
CA LEU A 239 -28.13 0.70 0.93
C LEU A 239 -27.08 0.01 0.05
N TRP A 240 -27.13 -1.32 -0.05
CA TRP A 240 -26.23 -2.08 -0.92
C TRP A 240 -26.41 -1.75 -2.40
N ILE A 241 -27.64 -1.63 -2.88
CA ILE A 241 -27.94 -1.20 -4.26
C ILE A 241 -27.38 0.20 -4.51
N ARG A 242 -27.49 1.12 -3.54
CA ARG A 242 -26.94 2.47 -3.65
C ARG A 242 -25.41 2.45 -3.77
N ILE A 243 -24.73 1.65 -2.93
CA ILE A 243 -23.27 1.44 -2.98
C ILE A 243 -22.83 0.93 -4.36
N LEU A 244 -23.51 -0.11 -4.87
CA LEU A 244 -23.16 -0.70 -6.16
C LEU A 244 -23.43 0.25 -7.33
N THR A 245 -24.54 1.00 -7.29
CA THR A 245 -24.86 2.01 -8.31
C THR A 245 -23.76 3.09 -8.36
N ALA A 246 -23.33 3.61 -7.21
CA ALA A 246 -22.25 4.60 -7.16
C ALA A 246 -20.93 4.05 -7.73
N ARG A 247 -20.63 2.78 -7.43
CA ARG A 247 -19.44 2.08 -7.93
C ARG A 247 -19.48 1.84 -9.43
N ILE A 248 -20.65 1.57 -10.01
CA ILE A 248 -20.81 1.46 -11.47
C ILE A 248 -20.54 2.81 -12.16
N GLU A 249 -21.03 3.90 -11.58
CA GLU A 249 -20.93 5.24 -12.18
C GLU A 249 -19.55 5.87 -12.02
N THR A 250 -18.87 5.63 -10.89
CA THR A 250 -17.64 6.34 -10.55
C THR A 250 -16.42 5.43 -10.37
N GLY A 251 -16.60 4.11 -10.35
CA GLY A 251 -15.57 3.13 -9.99
C GLY A 251 -15.36 2.96 -8.48
N GLU A 252 -16.02 3.77 -7.66
CA GLU A 252 -15.87 3.85 -6.20
C GLU A 252 -17.25 3.91 -5.50
N PRO A 253 -17.37 3.51 -4.23
CA PRO A 253 -16.30 3.26 -3.25
C PRO A 253 -15.55 1.92 -3.42
N TYR A 254 -14.36 1.85 -2.83
CA TYR A 254 -13.68 0.58 -2.55
C TYR A 254 -14.51 -0.24 -1.54
N LEU A 255 -14.44 -1.56 -1.65
CA LEU A 255 -15.19 -2.46 -0.77
C LEU A 255 -14.18 -3.33 -0.01
N VAL A 256 -14.11 -3.15 1.32
CA VAL A 256 -13.19 -3.88 2.18
C VAL A 256 -13.99 -4.73 3.17
N PHE A 257 -13.91 -6.05 3.05
CA PHE A 257 -14.58 -6.98 3.95
C PHE A 257 -13.80 -7.11 5.26
N ILE A 258 -14.12 -6.22 6.21
CA ILE A 258 -13.29 -5.95 7.39
C ILE A 258 -13.23 -7.12 8.38
N ASP A 259 -14.29 -7.93 8.46
CA ASP A 259 -14.30 -9.12 9.31
C ASP A 259 -13.36 -10.19 8.75
N HIS A 260 -13.29 -10.36 7.42
CA HIS A 260 -12.34 -11.28 6.81
C HIS A 260 -10.90 -10.85 7.10
N VAL A 261 -10.60 -9.55 6.93
CA VAL A 261 -9.30 -8.98 7.26
C VAL A 261 -8.92 -9.29 8.71
N ASN A 262 -9.77 -8.96 9.68
CA ASN A 262 -9.49 -9.18 11.09
C ASN A 262 -9.44 -10.67 11.50
N ARG A 263 -10.09 -11.58 10.77
CA ARG A 263 -9.92 -13.03 11.00
C ARG A 263 -8.51 -13.51 10.65
N VAL A 264 -7.87 -12.92 9.64
CA VAL A 264 -6.61 -13.41 9.07
C VAL A 264 -5.38 -12.61 9.47
N ILE A 265 -5.53 -11.60 10.34
CA ILE A 265 -4.36 -10.88 10.90
C ILE A 265 -3.43 -11.85 11.66
N PRO A 266 -2.15 -11.49 11.82
CA PRO A 266 -1.17 -12.30 12.56
C PRO A 266 -1.63 -12.60 13.99
N GLU A 267 -1.23 -13.76 14.52
CA GLU A 267 -1.68 -14.23 15.83
C GLU A 267 -1.26 -13.28 16.96
N HIS A 268 -0.04 -12.77 16.96
CA HIS A 268 0.41 -11.79 17.96
C HIS A 268 -0.36 -10.46 17.89
N HIS A 269 -0.87 -10.06 16.72
CA HIS A 269 -1.77 -8.89 16.64
C HIS A 269 -3.10 -9.18 17.34
N LYS A 270 -3.66 -10.39 17.19
CA LYS A 270 -4.88 -10.80 17.90
C LYS A 270 -4.67 -10.83 19.40
N LEU A 271 -3.57 -11.41 19.85
CA LEU A 271 -3.20 -11.48 21.28
C LEU A 271 -2.96 -10.09 21.89
N ALA A 272 -2.50 -9.14 21.08
CA ALA A 272 -2.34 -7.73 21.46
C ALA A 272 -3.64 -6.91 21.43
N GLY A 273 -4.75 -7.48 20.95
CA GLY A 273 -5.99 -6.74 20.76
C GLY A 273 -5.91 -5.68 19.65
N LEU A 274 -4.93 -5.79 18.75
CA LEU A 274 -4.79 -4.92 17.60
C LEU A 274 -5.81 -5.34 16.54
N ASN A 275 -6.56 -4.36 16.02
CA ASN A 275 -7.53 -4.55 14.96
C ASN A 275 -7.20 -3.66 13.77
N VAL A 276 -7.48 -4.18 12.58
CA VAL A 276 -7.44 -3.40 11.34
C VAL A 276 -8.79 -2.71 11.17
N LYS A 277 -8.77 -1.40 10.97
CA LYS A 277 -9.97 -0.57 10.77
C LYS A 277 -10.14 -0.06 9.34
N MET A 278 -9.12 -0.18 8.48
CA MET A 278 -9.16 0.33 7.11
C MET A 278 -8.10 -0.33 6.23
N SER A 279 -8.00 0.13 4.98
CA SER A 279 -6.85 -0.15 4.12
C SER A 279 -6.13 1.16 3.75
N ASN A 280 -5.03 1.07 3.01
CA ASN A 280 -4.34 2.20 2.39
C ASN A 280 -5.04 2.72 1.12
N LEU A 281 -4.39 3.64 0.41
CA LEU A 281 -4.85 4.21 -0.86
C LEU A 281 -5.30 3.17 -1.90
N CYS A 282 -4.55 2.06 -2.06
CA CYS A 282 -4.78 1.08 -3.14
C CYS A 282 -5.46 -0.21 -2.67
N SER A 283 -5.99 -0.24 -1.43
CA SER A 283 -6.73 -1.37 -0.84
C SER A 283 -5.95 -2.68 -0.59
N GLU A 284 -4.61 -2.69 -0.69
CA GLU A 284 -3.77 -3.88 -0.52
C GLU A 284 -3.12 -4.02 0.87
N ILE A 285 -3.09 -2.94 1.66
CA ILE A 285 -2.44 -2.90 2.97
C ILE A 285 -3.47 -2.80 4.08
N THR A 286 -3.54 -3.84 4.90
CA THR A 286 -4.47 -3.95 6.02
C THR A 286 -3.69 -4.09 7.33
N LEU A 287 -3.27 -2.95 7.89
CA LEU A 287 -2.43 -2.89 9.09
C LEU A 287 -3.16 -2.13 10.21
N PRO A 288 -2.88 -2.45 11.49
CA PRO A 288 -3.53 -1.78 12.62
C PRO A 288 -3.05 -0.33 12.74
N THR A 289 -3.97 0.55 13.14
CA THR A 289 -3.72 1.98 13.37
C THR A 289 -4.33 2.42 14.69
N GLY A 290 -3.98 3.64 15.11
CA GLY A 290 -4.42 4.29 16.35
C GLY A 290 -3.76 3.73 17.59
N LYS A 291 -4.42 3.94 18.72
CA LYS A 291 -3.86 3.62 20.04
C LYS A 291 -3.76 2.12 20.28
N ASP A 292 -2.57 1.67 20.65
CA ASP A 292 -2.33 0.26 21.02
C ASP A 292 -2.41 -0.01 22.52
N HIS A 293 -2.12 -1.26 22.91
CA HIS A 293 -2.12 -1.73 24.30
C HIS A 293 -1.05 -1.07 25.18
N HIS A 294 -0.06 -0.38 24.59
CA HIS A 294 0.93 0.45 25.29
C HIS A 294 0.48 1.92 25.41
N GLY A 295 -0.69 2.25 24.88
CA GLY A 295 -1.22 3.60 24.84
C GLY A 295 -0.52 4.53 23.85
N GLN A 296 0.21 3.97 22.87
CA GLN A 296 0.92 4.72 21.84
C GLN A 296 0.10 4.77 20.54
N GLU A 297 0.13 5.91 19.87
CA GLU A 297 -0.56 6.10 18.58
C GLU A 297 0.24 5.49 17.42
N ARG A 298 -0.42 4.69 16.59
CA ARG A 298 0.17 4.01 15.44
C ARG A 298 -0.36 4.56 14.12
N SER A 299 0.58 4.90 13.23
CA SER A 299 0.30 5.15 11.82
C SER A 299 1.02 4.09 11.00
N ALA A 300 0.29 3.18 10.34
CA ALA A 300 0.93 2.08 9.63
C ALA A 300 1.67 2.57 8.38
N VAL A 301 2.71 1.83 7.96
CA VAL A 301 3.56 2.17 6.82
C VAL A 301 3.61 1.04 5.81
N CYS A 302 3.80 1.40 4.54
CA CYS A 302 3.82 0.46 3.43
C CYS A 302 5.20 0.44 2.74
N CYS A 303 6.00 -0.59 3.09
CA CYS A 303 7.29 -0.89 2.47
C CYS A 303 7.14 -2.02 1.45
N LEU A 304 7.31 -1.72 0.16
CA LEU A 304 6.91 -2.60 -0.93
C LEU A 304 8.04 -2.96 -1.89
N SER A 305 7.97 -4.18 -2.40
CA SER A 305 8.64 -4.62 -3.63
C SER A 305 7.74 -5.62 -4.37
N SER A 306 8.05 -5.93 -5.62
CA SER A 306 7.25 -6.90 -6.38
C SER A 306 8.11 -7.83 -7.23
N LEU A 307 7.79 -9.12 -7.17
CA LEU A 307 8.41 -10.17 -7.98
C LEU A 307 7.80 -10.18 -9.38
N ASN A 308 8.62 -10.34 -10.43
CA ASN A 308 8.14 -10.44 -11.79
C ASN A 308 7.81 -11.90 -12.15
N LEU A 309 6.52 -12.25 -12.20
CA LEU A 309 6.06 -13.58 -12.52
C LEU A 309 6.28 -13.96 -13.98
N GLU A 310 6.48 -13.01 -14.90
CA GLU A 310 6.85 -13.34 -16.28
C GLU A 310 8.17 -14.13 -16.34
N LYS A 311 9.05 -13.86 -15.37
CA LYS A 311 10.36 -14.48 -15.18
C LYS A 311 10.36 -15.65 -14.19
N PHE A 312 9.18 -16.15 -13.80
CA PHE A 312 9.02 -17.17 -12.75
C PHE A 312 9.95 -18.37 -12.90
N ASP A 313 9.99 -18.97 -14.10
CA ASP A 313 10.82 -20.15 -14.37
C ASP A 313 12.34 -19.88 -14.24
N GLU A 314 12.77 -18.61 -14.35
CA GLU A 314 14.19 -18.24 -14.21
C GLU A 314 14.61 -18.16 -12.73
N TRP A 315 13.68 -17.80 -11.83
CA TRP A 315 14.00 -17.53 -10.43
C TRP A 315 13.36 -18.50 -9.43
N GLU A 316 12.38 -19.34 -9.80
CA GLU A 316 11.67 -20.20 -8.83
C GLU A 316 12.60 -21.19 -8.10
N ASP A 317 13.64 -21.67 -8.78
CA ASP A 317 14.62 -22.60 -8.22
C ASP A 317 15.80 -21.89 -7.53
N GLN A 318 15.82 -20.55 -7.54
CA GLN A 318 16.88 -19.78 -6.90
C GLN A 318 16.65 -19.75 -5.38
N GLN A 319 17.40 -20.58 -4.66
CA GLN A 319 17.19 -20.86 -3.24
C GLN A 319 17.05 -19.61 -2.36
N ASN A 320 17.87 -18.58 -2.62
CA ASN A 320 17.96 -17.38 -1.78
C ASN A 320 17.08 -16.22 -2.27
N PHE A 321 16.45 -16.31 -3.45
CA PHE A 321 15.83 -15.14 -4.10
C PHE A 321 14.79 -14.43 -3.24
N VAL A 322 13.80 -15.17 -2.72
CA VAL A 322 12.77 -14.58 -1.85
C VAL A 322 13.35 -14.13 -0.52
N GLU A 323 14.31 -14.87 0.06
CA GLU A 323 14.94 -14.47 1.32
C GLU A 323 15.72 -13.16 1.19
N ASP A 324 16.50 -13.01 0.11
CA ASP A 324 17.25 -11.80 -0.20
C ASP A 324 16.32 -10.59 -0.34
N ILE A 325 15.17 -10.75 -1.00
CA ILE A 325 14.17 -9.68 -1.14
C ILE A 325 13.53 -9.32 0.21
N MET A 326 13.22 -10.31 1.05
CA MET A 326 12.69 -10.05 2.39
C MET A 326 13.73 -9.33 3.28
N ARG A 327 15.01 -9.72 3.19
CA ARG A 327 16.13 -9.07 3.87
C ARG A 327 16.34 -7.63 3.38
N PHE A 328 16.27 -7.42 2.06
CA PHE A 328 16.27 -6.11 1.44
C PHE A 328 15.13 -5.23 1.98
N LEU A 329 13.89 -5.74 2.05
CA LEU A 329 12.76 -5.00 2.60
C LEU A 329 12.95 -4.66 4.10
N ASP A 330 13.54 -5.56 4.88
CA ASP A 330 13.89 -5.26 6.29
C ASP A 330 14.87 -4.09 6.41
N ASN A 331 15.87 -4.03 5.51
CA ASN A 331 16.85 -2.95 5.47
C ASN A 331 16.22 -1.62 5.01
N VAL A 332 15.31 -1.67 4.03
CA VAL A 332 14.54 -0.50 3.58
C VAL A 332 13.68 0.05 4.72
N LEU A 333 13.01 -0.83 5.46
CA LEU A 333 12.18 -0.42 6.59
C LEU A 333 13.02 0.15 7.74
N GLU A 334 14.18 -0.47 8.03
CA GLU A 334 15.13 0.04 9.01
C GLU A 334 15.65 1.44 8.65
N ASP A 335 15.94 1.68 7.37
CA ASP A 335 16.34 2.99 6.87
C ASP A 335 15.25 4.06 7.09
N PHE A 336 13.99 3.73 6.80
CA PHE A 336 12.86 4.61 7.15
C PHE A 336 12.79 4.89 8.65
N ILE A 337 12.87 3.87 9.50
CA ILE A 337 12.80 4.01 10.96
C ILE A 337 13.89 4.96 11.48
N ARG A 338 15.09 4.93 10.87
CA ARG A 338 16.20 5.80 11.27
C ARG A 338 16.08 7.23 10.74
N ARG A 339 15.70 7.40 9.47
CA ARG A 339 15.71 8.72 8.80
C ARG A 339 14.44 9.52 8.95
N ALA A 340 13.31 8.88 9.25
CA ALA A 340 12.04 9.59 9.37
C ALA A 340 12.11 10.64 10.50
N PRO A 341 11.59 11.86 10.27
CA PRO A 341 11.61 12.94 11.26
C PRO A 341 10.60 12.69 12.38
N ASP A 342 10.72 13.46 13.46
CA ASP A 342 9.82 13.35 14.63
C ASP A 342 8.36 13.70 14.31
N SER A 343 8.12 14.52 13.26
CA SER A 343 6.78 14.75 12.73
C SER A 343 6.10 13.49 12.19
N MET A 344 6.84 12.38 12.04
CA MET A 344 6.35 11.06 11.64
C MET A 344 6.52 10.03 12.76
N MET A 345 6.59 10.45 14.03
CA MET A 345 6.87 9.56 15.15
C MET A 345 5.89 8.39 15.27
N ARG A 346 4.59 8.59 14.99
CA ARG A 346 3.57 7.53 14.97
C ARG A 346 3.87 6.45 13.93
N ALA A 347 4.34 6.89 12.76
CA ALA A 347 4.74 6.01 11.66
C ALA A 347 6.04 5.25 11.97
N LYS A 348 7.03 5.93 12.57
CA LYS A 348 8.28 5.29 13.04
C LYS A 348 7.99 4.23 14.08
N TYR A 349 7.13 4.57 15.05
CA TYR A 349 6.74 3.69 16.13
C TYR A 349 6.08 2.42 15.60
N ALA A 350 5.02 2.57 14.78
CA ALA A 350 4.35 1.43 14.16
C ALA A 350 5.33 0.58 13.35
N ALA A 351 6.09 1.17 12.42
CA ALA A 351 7.08 0.47 11.60
C ALA A 351 8.08 -0.34 12.42
N MET A 352 8.60 0.23 13.52
CA MET A 352 9.55 -0.43 14.41
C MET A 352 8.91 -1.61 15.16
N ARG A 353 7.67 -1.44 15.64
CA ARG A 353 6.93 -2.43 16.44
C ARG A 353 6.57 -3.69 15.64
N GLU A 354 5.93 -3.52 14.49
CA GLU A 354 5.40 -4.66 13.73
C GLU A 354 6.34 -5.15 12.62
N ARG A 355 7.22 -4.28 12.14
CA ARG A 355 8.09 -4.49 10.98
C ARG A 355 7.35 -5.07 9.76
N SER A 356 6.14 -4.61 9.48
CA SER A 356 5.35 -5.10 8.34
C SER A 356 5.98 -4.67 7.01
N VAL A 357 6.05 -5.60 6.07
CA VAL A 357 6.48 -5.38 4.69
C VAL A 357 5.47 -6.00 3.72
N GLY A 358 5.46 -5.55 2.47
CA GLY A 358 4.59 -6.07 1.42
C GLY A 358 5.38 -6.48 0.19
N MET A 359 5.80 -7.73 0.14
CA MET A 359 6.32 -8.33 -1.09
C MET A 359 5.14 -8.79 -1.95
N GLY A 360 4.92 -8.10 -3.07
CA GLY A 360 3.87 -8.41 -4.03
C GLY A 360 4.40 -9.12 -5.28
N VAL A 361 3.60 -9.09 -6.33
CA VAL A 361 3.95 -9.62 -7.65
C VAL A 361 3.51 -8.65 -8.74
N MET A 362 4.08 -8.82 -9.94
CA MET A 362 3.59 -8.29 -11.20
C MET A 362 3.76 -9.34 -12.30
N GLY A 363 3.22 -9.09 -13.49
CA GLY A 363 3.44 -9.94 -14.67
C GLY A 363 2.64 -11.24 -14.68
N PHE A 364 1.61 -11.40 -13.84
CA PHE A 364 0.82 -12.64 -13.82
C PHE A 364 0.14 -12.91 -15.17
N HIS A 365 -0.50 -11.90 -15.75
CA HIS A 365 -1.15 -12.06 -17.05
C HIS A 365 -0.11 -12.22 -18.17
N SER A 366 1.01 -11.49 -18.15
CA SER A 366 2.12 -11.69 -19.10
C SER A 366 2.66 -13.12 -19.07
N PHE A 367 2.84 -13.71 -17.88
CA PHE A 367 3.26 -15.10 -17.73
C PHE A 367 2.28 -16.08 -18.41
N LEU A 368 0.98 -15.87 -18.23
CA LEU A 368 -0.06 -16.69 -18.84
C LEU A 368 -0.12 -16.51 -20.36
N GLN A 369 -0.02 -15.27 -20.85
CA GLN A 369 0.01 -14.95 -22.28
C GLN A 369 1.21 -15.61 -22.96
N GLY A 370 2.40 -15.53 -22.38
CA GLY A 370 3.61 -16.19 -22.88
C GLY A 370 3.48 -17.72 -23.02
N ARG A 371 2.54 -18.33 -22.29
CA ARG A 371 2.25 -19.78 -22.33
C ARG A 371 0.94 -20.13 -23.05
N ARG A 372 0.27 -19.14 -23.66
CA ARG A 372 -1.04 -19.33 -24.30
C ARG A 372 -2.08 -19.93 -23.34
N ILE A 373 -2.04 -19.53 -22.07
CA ILE A 373 -2.98 -19.97 -21.04
C ILE A 373 -4.06 -18.91 -20.87
N PRO A 374 -5.35 -19.21 -21.15
CA PRO A 374 -6.44 -18.27 -20.90
C PRO A 374 -6.58 -17.97 -19.39
N LEU A 375 -6.83 -16.71 -19.03
CA LEU A 375 -6.92 -16.27 -17.63
C LEU A 375 -7.98 -17.04 -16.82
N GLU A 376 -9.13 -17.34 -17.42
CA GLU A 376 -10.23 -18.06 -16.78
C GLU A 376 -10.07 -19.59 -16.82
N SER A 377 -8.96 -20.11 -17.36
CA SER A 377 -8.75 -21.54 -17.48
C SER A 377 -8.38 -22.22 -16.16
N VAL A 378 -8.62 -23.54 -16.10
CA VAL A 378 -8.16 -24.39 -14.98
C VAL A 378 -6.64 -24.29 -14.82
N MET A 379 -5.89 -24.22 -15.93
CA MET A 379 -4.44 -24.08 -15.90
C MET A 379 -3.97 -22.79 -15.24
N ALA A 380 -4.64 -21.66 -15.51
CA ALA A 380 -4.34 -20.40 -14.83
C ALA A 380 -4.56 -20.51 -13.31
N LYS A 381 -5.62 -21.19 -12.87
CA LYS A 381 -5.87 -21.46 -11.45
C LYS A 381 -4.80 -22.34 -10.80
N VAL A 382 -4.28 -23.33 -11.52
CA VAL A 382 -3.17 -24.19 -11.06
C VAL A 382 -1.90 -23.37 -10.88
N TRP A 383 -1.54 -22.57 -11.88
CA TRP A 383 -0.36 -21.70 -11.80
C TRP A 383 -0.47 -20.66 -10.70
N ASN A 384 -1.63 -20.00 -10.57
CA ASN A 384 -1.92 -19.09 -9.47
C ASN A 384 -1.62 -19.75 -8.11
N LYS A 385 -2.22 -20.92 -7.85
CA LYS A 385 -2.00 -21.64 -6.59
C LYS A 385 -0.54 -22.05 -6.39
N ARG A 386 0.15 -22.51 -7.43
CA ARG A 386 1.57 -22.90 -7.36
C ARG A 386 2.45 -21.71 -6.98
N MET A 387 2.34 -20.60 -7.71
CA MET A 387 3.16 -19.40 -7.52
C MET A 387 2.95 -18.79 -6.14
N PHE A 388 1.70 -18.53 -5.75
CA PHE A 388 1.42 -17.87 -4.47
C PHE A 388 1.71 -18.78 -3.28
N LYS A 389 1.54 -20.10 -3.40
CA LYS A 389 2.00 -21.04 -2.36
C LYS A 389 3.52 -21.01 -2.23
N HIS A 390 4.26 -21.06 -3.33
CA HIS A 390 5.72 -20.99 -3.33
C HIS A 390 6.20 -19.70 -2.64
N ILE A 391 5.68 -18.54 -3.07
CA ILE A 391 6.06 -17.23 -2.54
C ILE A 391 5.73 -17.14 -1.05
N LYS A 392 4.51 -17.54 -0.63
CA LYS A 392 4.10 -17.51 0.78
C LYS A 392 5.02 -18.37 1.65
N THR A 393 5.25 -19.62 1.26
CA THR A 393 6.12 -20.53 2.01
C THR A 393 7.54 -19.97 2.16
N LYS A 394 8.12 -19.44 1.08
CA LYS A 394 9.47 -18.86 1.12
C LYS A 394 9.53 -17.59 1.96
N ALA A 395 8.54 -16.71 1.88
CA ALA A 395 8.47 -15.49 2.69
C ALA A 395 8.33 -15.79 4.19
N ASP A 396 7.55 -16.81 4.54
CA ASP A 396 7.41 -17.25 5.94
C ASP A 396 8.74 -17.80 6.48
N LEU A 397 9.40 -18.68 5.72
CA LEU A 397 10.71 -19.23 6.10
C LEU A 397 11.77 -18.12 6.25
N ALA A 398 11.78 -17.14 5.33
CA ALA A 398 12.68 -16.01 5.41
C ALA A 398 12.44 -15.16 6.67
N SER A 399 11.17 -14.95 7.06
CA SER A 399 10.85 -14.18 8.26
C SER A 399 11.32 -14.85 9.55
N VAL A 400 11.11 -16.16 9.68
CA VAL A 400 11.62 -16.94 10.83
C VAL A 400 13.14 -16.92 10.86
N LYS A 401 13.81 -17.14 9.71
CA LYS A 401 15.27 -17.10 9.62
C LYS A 401 15.83 -15.74 10.06
N LEU A 402 15.27 -14.65 9.53
CA LEU A 402 15.66 -13.30 9.92
C LEU A 402 15.34 -12.99 11.38
N ALA A 403 14.30 -13.60 11.97
CA ALA A 403 14.01 -13.48 13.40
C ALA A 403 15.11 -14.13 14.26
N HIS A 404 15.69 -15.25 13.83
CA HIS A 404 16.84 -15.84 14.50
C HIS A 404 18.11 -15.01 14.36
N GLU A 405 18.35 -14.41 13.19
CA GLU A 405 19.55 -13.62 12.92
C GLU A 405 19.51 -12.22 13.55
N ARG A 406 18.35 -11.55 13.51
CA ARG A 406 18.18 -10.12 13.86
C ARG A 406 17.24 -9.88 15.03
N GLY A 407 16.66 -10.93 15.59
CA GLY A 407 15.57 -10.88 16.56
C GLY A 407 14.19 -10.72 15.88
N PRO A 408 13.13 -11.29 16.49
CA PRO A 408 11.75 -11.05 16.04
C PRO A 408 11.37 -9.57 16.18
N CYS A 409 10.33 -9.14 15.46
CA CYS A 409 9.79 -7.80 15.68
C CYS A 409 9.22 -7.68 17.11
N PRO A 410 9.25 -6.48 17.72
CA PRO A 410 8.75 -6.27 19.08
C PRO A 410 7.33 -6.80 19.32
N ASP A 411 6.39 -6.58 18.38
CA ASP A 411 5.02 -7.07 18.52
C ASP A 411 4.97 -8.61 18.56
N ALA A 412 5.79 -9.32 17.77
CA ALA A 412 5.85 -10.79 17.84
C ALA A 412 6.59 -11.28 19.09
N LYS A 413 7.66 -10.59 19.47
CA LYS A 413 8.53 -10.93 20.61
C LYS A 413 7.77 -10.93 21.93
N GLU A 414 6.88 -9.97 22.15
CA GLU A 414 6.07 -9.85 23.38
C GLU A 414 5.20 -11.09 23.64
N TYR A 415 4.81 -11.80 22.58
CA TYR A 415 3.98 -13.00 22.65
C TYR A 415 4.78 -14.28 22.38
N GLY A 416 6.11 -14.22 22.42
CA GLY A 416 6.99 -15.38 22.23
C GLY A 416 6.99 -15.95 20.80
N ILE A 417 6.59 -15.16 19.80
CA ILE A 417 6.54 -15.57 18.39
C ILE A 417 7.84 -15.22 17.68
N MET A 418 8.43 -16.19 16.97
CA MET A 418 9.70 -16.04 16.24
C MET A 418 9.48 -15.59 14.78
N GLU A 419 8.96 -14.38 14.61
CA GLU A 419 8.72 -13.77 13.30
C GLU A 419 9.40 -12.40 13.21
N ARG A 420 10.14 -12.16 12.12
CA ARG A 420 10.78 -10.85 11.90
C ARG A 420 9.78 -9.80 11.43
N PHE A 421 8.75 -10.23 10.70
CA PHE A 421 7.75 -9.35 10.10
C PHE A 421 6.36 -9.82 10.52
N SER A 422 5.54 -8.90 11.00
CA SER A 422 4.14 -9.22 11.32
C SER A 422 3.36 -9.56 10.06
N ASN A 423 3.54 -8.77 9.00
CA ASN A 423 2.98 -9.00 7.68
C ASN A 423 4.10 -9.00 6.62
N LYS A 424 3.95 -9.82 5.58
CA LYS A 424 5.04 -10.17 4.65
C LYS A 424 4.69 -9.90 3.18
N ILE A 425 3.42 -10.06 2.80
CA ILE A 425 2.97 -10.11 1.41
C ILE A 425 1.79 -9.16 1.25
N ALA A 426 1.84 -8.35 0.20
CA ALA A 426 0.74 -7.50 -0.24
C ALA A 426 0.86 -7.28 -1.75
N ILE A 427 -0.22 -7.52 -2.50
CA ILE A 427 -0.21 -7.41 -3.96
C ILE A 427 -0.63 -5.98 -4.32
N ALA A 428 0.36 -5.11 -4.54
CA ALA A 428 0.12 -3.75 -5.00
C ALA A 428 -0.18 -3.71 -6.52
N PRO A 429 -0.77 -2.60 -7.04
CA PRO A 429 -1.07 -2.48 -8.47
C PRO A 429 0.16 -2.46 -9.40
N THR A 430 1.33 -2.05 -8.90
CA THR A 430 2.61 -2.01 -9.65
C THR A 430 2.64 -1.18 -10.94
N ALA A 431 1.74 -0.20 -11.11
CA ALA A 431 1.54 0.55 -12.36
C ALA A 431 2.81 1.17 -12.98
N SER A 432 3.76 1.67 -12.18
CA SER A 432 5.01 2.25 -12.71
C SER A 432 6.14 1.23 -12.86
N ILE A 433 6.27 0.28 -11.94
CA ILE A 433 7.42 -0.65 -11.94
C ILE A 433 7.26 -1.77 -12.97
N SER A 434 6.03 -2.14 -13.31
CA SER A 434 5.71 -3.08 -14.38
C SER A 434 6.17 -2.59 -15.76
N ILE A 435 6.09 -1.27 -16.00
CA ILE A 435 6.64 -0.61 -17.21
C ILE A 435 8.16 -0.77 -17.28
N ILE A 436 8.85 -0.63 -16.14
CA ILE A 436 10.30 -0.76 -16.05
C ILE A 436 10.74 -2.21 -16.31
N THR A 437 9.98 -3.19 -15.81
CA THR A 437 10.28 -4.62 -15.93
C THR A 437 9.78 -5.21 -17.24
N GLY A 438 10.14 -4.60 -18.36
CA GLY A 438 9.84 -5.13 -19.69
C GLY A 438 8.42 -4.86 -20.21
N GLY A 439 7.63 -4.03 -19.51
CA GLY A 439 6.22 -3.85 -19.85
C GLY A 439 5.33 -5.02 -19.42
N ALA A 440 5.72 -5.72 -18.36
CA ALA A 440 4.92 -6.79 -17.76
C ALA A 440 3.52 -6.28 -17.36
N SER A 441 2.53 -7.17 -17.28
CA SER A 441 1.19 -6.82 -16.82
C SER A 441 1.21 -6.31 -15.37
N PRO A 442 0.42 -5.30 -15.01
CA PRO A 442 0.41 -4.75 -13.66
C PRO A 442 -0.17 -5.74 -12.64
N GLY A 443 0.55 -6.00 -11.56
CA GLY A 443 0.06 -6.81 -10.43
C GLY A 443 -0.37 -8.21 -10.86
N ILE A 444 -1.59 -8.56 -10.47
CA ILE A 444 -2.30 -9.76 -10.93
C ILE A 444 -3.35 -9.47 -12.02
N GLU A 445 -3.41 -8.23 -12.50
CA GLU A 445 -4.44 -7.76 -13.41
C GLU A 445 -4.15 -8.18 -14.86
N PRO A 446 -5.20 -8.46 -15.65
CA PRO A 446 -5.05 -8.56 -17.09
C PRO A 446 -4.71 -7.20 -17.71
N ASN A 447 -4.03 -7.25 -18.85
CA ASN A 447 -3.90 -6.07 -19.71
C ASN A 447 -5.29 -5.74 -20.25
N SER A 448 -5.69 -4.48 -20.14
CA SER A 448 -7.04 -4.03 -20.51
C SER A 448 -7.31 -4.10 -22.02
N ALA A 449 -6.26 -4.08 -22.83
CA ALA A 449 -6.33 -4.19 -24.28
C ALA A 449 -5.03 -4.81 -24.84
N ASN A 450 -5.12 -5.37 -26.05
CA ASN A 450 -3.96 -5.91 -26.77
C ASN A 450 -3.07 -4.84 -27.42
N ALA A 451 -3.63 -3.65 -27.65
CA ALA A 451 -2.91 -2.48 -28.12
C ALA A 451 -3.57 -1.24 -27.52
N TYR A 452 -2.78 -0.35 -26.91
CA TYR A 452 -3.32 0.87 -26.30
C TYR A 452 -2.30 1.98 -26.19
N THR A 453 -2.79 3.22 -26.12
CA THR A 453 -1.94 4.37 -25.82
C THR A 453 -1.81 4.54 -24.32
N HIS A 454 -0.64 4.23 -23.78
CA HIS A 454 -0.31 4.51 -22.39
C HIS A 454 0.17 5.96 -22.25
N LYS A 455 -0.66 6.79 -21.64
CA LYS A 455 -0.32 8.19 -21.32
C LYS A 455 0.36 8.25 -19.97
N THR A 456 1.57 8.79 -19.93
CA THR A 456 2.31 9.09 -18.70
C THR A 456 2.80 10.54 -18.72
N LEU A 457 3.37 11.03 -17.62
CA LEU A 457 4.01 12.37 -17.62
C LEU A 457 5.17 12.44 -18.63
N CYS A 458 5.80 11.31 -18.97
CA CYS A 458 6.91 11.23 -19.92
C CYS A 458 6.44 11.34 -21.39
N GLY A 459 5.14 11.29 -21.64
CA GLY A 459 4.55 11.28 -22.98
C GLY A 459 3.52 10.16 -23.20
N SER A 460 3.10 10.03 -24.46
CA SER A 460 2.19 8.97 -24.90
C SER A 460 2.97 7.89 -25.62
N HIS A 461 2.83 6.64 -25.18
CA HIS A 461 3.50 5.48 -25.77
C HIS A 461 2.46 4.50 -26.28
N ALA A 462 2.66 3.97 -27.49
CA ALA A 462 1.89 2.82 -27.98
C ALA A 462 2.47 1.56 -27.32
N VAL A 463 1.60 0.79 -26.65
CA VAL A 463 1.91 -0.49 -26.02
C VAL A 463 1.16 -1.58 -26.76
#